data_AF-A0A9D9W9Q5-F1
#
_entry.id   AF-A0A9D9W9Q5-F1
#
_cell.length_a   1.000
_cell.length_b   1.000
_cell.length_c   1.000
_cell.angle_alpha   90.00
_cell.angle_beta   90.00
_cell.angle_gamma   90.00
#
_symmetry.space_group_name_H-M   'P 1'
#
loop_
_entity.id
_entity.type
_entity.pdbx_description
1 polymer ?
#
loop_
_entity_poly.entity_id
_entity_poly.type
_entity_poly.pdbx_seq_one_letter_code
_entity_poly.pdbx_strand_id
1 'polypeptide(L)'
;REDSSGNKRLVAYVVGNEASLSSDELKIYLKAHLPDYMVPAALVFLDCLPLSTNGKLDRKALPEPDIATELVSQYVAPRNSIEEALAKLWAEVLGLEQVGIHDDFFELGGHSLLATQVMARIRLAFDIDLPLSVLLRTPTIAEMSPAVEEAIFDSIQGLSESEAECLLQVERD
;
A
#
# COMPACT_ATOMS: atom_id res chain seq x y z
N ARG A 1 -4.38 -8.46 -15.10
CA ARG A 1 -3.15 -8.66 -15.88
C ARG A 1 -2.06 -9.15 -14.95
N GLU A 2 -1.01 -9.76 -15.47
CA GLU A 2 0.21 -10.04 -14.68
C GLU A 2 1.11 -8.80 -14.78
N ASP A 3 1.71 -8.38 -13.67
CA ASP A 3 2.73 -7.32 -13.68
C ASP A 3 4.11 -7.87 -14.11
N SER A 4 5.11 -6.99 -14.18
CA SER A 4 6.49 -7.33 -14.50
C SER A 4 7.13 -8.34 -13.53
N SER A 5 6.54 -8.52 -12.35
CA SER A 5 6.96 -9.47 -11.31
C SER A 5 6.15 -10.78 -11.32
N GLY A 6 5.22 -10.94 -12.28
CA GLY A 6 4.38 -12.13 -12.43
C GLY A 6 3.15 -12.18 -11.51
N ASN A 7 2.83 -11.11 -10.79
CA ASN A 7 1.68 -11.07 -9.89
C ASN A 7 0.41 -10.65 -10.64
N LYS A 8 -0.70 -11.35 -10.37
CA LYS A 8 -2.01 -11.04 -10.98
C LYS A 8 -2.68 -9.87 -10.27
N ARG A 9 -3.05 -8.84 -11.03
CA ARG A 9 -3.79 -7.66 -10.56
C ARG A 9 -5.01 -7.36 -11.41
N LEU A 10 -5.99 -6.66 -10.84
CA LEU A 10 -7.16 -6.15 -11.56
C LEU A 10 -6.77 -4.92 -12.38
N VAL A 11 -7.20 -4.89 -13.63
CA VAL A 11 -7.01 -3.78 -14.56
C VAL A 11 -8.35 -3.50 -15.20
N ALA A 12 -8.77 -2.25 -15.19
CA ALA A 12 -10.00 -1.81 -15.83
C ALA A 12 -9.67 -1.05 -17.12
N TYR A 13 -10.36 -1.42 -18.20
CA TYR A 13 -10.29 -0.71 -19.48
C TYR A 13 -11.57 0.07 -19.64
N VAL A 14 -11.45 1.38 -19.81
CA VAL A 14 -12.58 2.31 -19.81
C VAL A 14 -12.67 2.97 -21.18
N VAL A 15 -13.86 2.99 -21.76
CA VAL A 15 -14.13 3.79 -22.96
C VAL A 15 -14.78 5.09 -22.52
N GLY A 16 -14.07 6.19 -22.72
CA GLY A 16 -14.46 7.51 -22.27
C GLY A 16 -13.37 8.53 -22.56
N ASN A 17 -13.72 9.81 -22.50
CA ASN A 17 -12.76 10.89 -22.69
C ASN A 17 -12.18 11.32 -21.33
N GLU A 18 -10.84 11.28 -21.20
CA GLU A 18 -10.10 11.75 -20.01
C GLU A 18 -10.45 13.20 -19.63
N ALA A 19 -10.88 14.03 -20.59
CA ALA A 19 -11.34 15.40 -20.32
C ALA A 19 -12.63 15.50 -19.49
N SER A 20 -13.34 14.38 -19.30
CA SER A 20 -14.63 14.33 -18.58
C SER A 20 -14.65 13.38 -17.37
N LEU A 21 -13.67 12.48 -17.27
CA LEU A 21 -13.57 11.47 -16.22
C LEU A 21 -12.09 11.23 -15.92
N SER A 22 -11.64 11.66 -14.75
CA SER A 22 -10.29 11.37 -14.29
C SER A 22 -10.20 9.97 -13.68
N SER A 23 -9.00 9.36 -13.76
CA SER A 23 -8.72 8.08 -13.10
C SER A 23 -8.95 8.15 -11.59
N ASP A 24 -8.63 9.27 -10.95
CA ASP A 24 -8.79 9.46 -9.51
C ASP A 24 -10.27 9.49 -9.09
N GLU A 25 -11.12 10.22 -9.82
CA GLU A 25 -12.56 10.24 -9.56
C GLU A 25 -13.18 8.85 -9.69
N LEU A 26 -12.76 8.08 -10.69
CA LEU A 26 -13.18 6.69 -10.86
C LEU A 26 -12.70 5.80 -9.71
N LYS A 27 -11.43 5.91 -9.30
CA LYS A 27 -10.91 5.15 -8.15
C LYS A 27 -11.66 5.47 -6.86
N ILE A 28 -11.93 6.75 -6.58
CA ILE A 28 -12.72 7.19 -5.42
C ILE A 28 -14.12 6.60 -5.48
N TYR A 29 -14.78 6.67 -6.64
CA TYR A 29 -16.10 6.09 -6.82
C TYR A 29 -16.10 4.57 -6.59
N LEU A 30 -15.11 3.86 -7.13
CA LEU A 30 -14.99 2.40 -6.97
C LEU A 30 -14.71 2.01 -5.51
N LYS A 31 -13.82 2.71 -4.80
CA LYS A 31 -13.55 2.48 -3.37
C LYS A 31 -14.80 2.66 -2.50
N ALA A 32 -15.73 3.54 -2.89
CA ALA A 32 -16.98 3.73 -2.16
C ALA A 32 -18.01 2.61 -2.39
N HIS A 33 -17.90 1.84 -3.48
CA HIS A 33 -18.90 0.82 -3.87
C HIS A 33 -18.38 -0.61 -3.86
N LEU A 34 -17.07 -0.80 -3.82
CA LEU A 34 -16.41 -2.10 -3.89
C LEU A 34 -15.48 -2.29 -2.70
N PRO A 35 -15.31 -3.54 -2.22
CA PRO A 35 -14.22 -3.88 -1.33
C PRO A 35 -12.86 -3.57 -1.98
N ASP A 36 -11.85 -3.23 -1.17
CA ASP A 36 -10.53 -2.79 -1.65
C ASP A 36 -9.88 -3.76 -2.64
N TYR A 37 -10.00 -5.08 -2.41
CA TYR A 37 -9.43 -6.11 -3.28
C TYR A 37 -10.12 -6.23 -4.66
N MET A 38 -11.26 -5.55 -4.86
CA MET A 38 -11.96 -5.46 -6.16
C MET A 38 -11.68 -4.15 -6.89
N VAL A 39 -10.99 -3.20 -6.26
CA VAL A 39 -10.60 -1.95 -6.89
C VAL A 39 -9.43 -2.23 -7.86
N PRO A 40 -9.55 -1.85 -9.16
CA PRO A 40 -8.48 -2.05 -10.13
C PRO A 40 -7.23 -1.26 -9.76
N ALA A 41 -6.06 -1.89 -9.94
CA ALA A 41 -4.77 -1.26 -9.71
C ALA A 41 -4.40 -0.26 -10.82
N ALA A 42 -4.97 -0.41 -12.02
CA ALA A 42 -4.75 0.47 -13.17
C ALA A 42 -6.04 0.69 -13.97
N LEU A 43 -6.17 1.88 -14.57
CA LEU A 43 -7.33 2.34 -15.34
C LEU A 43 -6.88 2.82 -16.71
N VAL A 44 -6.98 1.96 -17.72
CA VAL A 44 -6.55 2.27 -19.09
C VAL A 44 -7.72 2.85 -19.88
N PHE A 45 -7.61 4.11 -20.28
CA PHE A 45 -8.58 4.75 -21.17
C PHE A 45 -8.34 4.38 -22.63
N LEU A 46 -9.42 4.04 -23.34
CA LEU A 46 -9.42 3.67 -24.75
C LEU A 46 -10.48 4.46 -25.50
N ASP A 47 -10.19 4.83 -26.75
CA ASP A 47 -11.21 5.38 -27.65
C ASP A 47 -12.32 4.37 -27.96
N CYS A 48 -11.94 3.09 -28.09
CA CYS A 48 -12.87 1.99 -28.32
C CYS A 48 -12.30 0.66 -27.81
N LEU A 49 -13.19 -0.29 -27.49
CA LEU A 49 -12.77 -1.64 -27.15
C LEU A 49 -12.34 -2.40 -28.41
N PRO A 50 -11.19 -3.11 -28.39
CA PRO A 50 -10.78 -3.93 -29.51
C PRO A 50 -11.71 -5.14 -29.63
N LEU A 51 -12.27 -5.34 -30.83
CA LEU A 51 -13.17 -6.46 -31.12
C LEU A 51 -12.51 -7.42 -32.10
N SER A 52 -12.70 -8.71 -31.86
CA SER A 52 -12.42 -9.78 -32.82
C SER A 52 -13.33 -9.67 -34.05
N THR A 53 -13.00 -10.40 -35.12
CA THR A 53 -13.82 -10.52 -36.33
C THR A 53 -15.26 -10.98 -36.07
N ASN A 54 -15.51 -11.66 -34.95
CA ASN A 54 -16.85 -12.09 -34.53
C ASN A 54 -17.57 -11.06 -33.61
N GLY A 55 -17.03 -9.85 -33.45
CA GLY A 55 -17.61 -8.78 -32.63
C GLY A 55 -17.46 -8.98 -31.12
N LYS A 56 -16.74 -10.00 -30.65
CA LYS A 56 -16.42 -10.19 -29.23
C LYS A 56 -15.17 -9.41 -28.84
N LEU A 57 -15.07 -8.99 -27.58
CA LEU A 57 -13.86 -8.37 -27.04
C LEU A 57 -12.61 -9.22 -27.31
N ASP A 58 -11.64 -8.65 -28.01
CA ASP A 58 -10.33 -9.25 -28.20
C ASP A 58 -9.41 -8.86 -27.04
N ARG A 59 -9.38 -9.72 -26.02
CA ARG A 59 -8.56 -9.51 -24.82
C ARG A 59 -7.06 -9.47 -25.11
N LYS A 60 -6.60 -10.07 -26.21
CA LYS A 60 -5.17 -10.06 -26.56
C LYS A 60 -4.74 -8.75 -27.19
N ALA A 61 -5.68 -8.04 -27.82
CA ALA A 61 -5.45 -6.74 -28.43
C ALA A 61 -5.61 -5.57 -27.45
N LEU A 62 -6.04 -5.83 -26.21
CA LEU A 62 -6.07 -4.82 -25.16
C LEU A 62 -4.63 -4.39 -24.81
N PRO A 63 -4.33 -3.08 -24.78
CA PRO A 63 -3.01 -2.57 -24.43
C PRO A 63 -2.53 -3.09 -23.08
N GLU A 64 -1.22 -3.27 -22.93
CA GLU A 64 -0.66 -3.48 -21.61
C GLU A 64 -0.75 -2.16 -20.83
N PRO A 65 -1.26 -2.17 -19.59
CA PRO A 65 -1.30 -0.99 -18.75
C PRO A 65 0.13 -0.53 -18.46
N ASP A 66 0.41 0.76 -18.64
CA ASP A 66 1.67 1.35 -18.20
C ASP A 66 1.59 1.68 -16.71
N ILE A 67 1.66 0.62 -15.91
CA ILE A 67 1.44 0.66 -14.46
C ILE A 67 2.50 1.55 -13.79
N ALA A 68 3.70 1.67 -14.34
CA ALA A 68 4.76 2.52 -13.80
C ALA A 68 4.42 4.01 -13.91
N THR A 69 3.67 4.41 -14.94
CA THR A 69 3.38 5.83 -15.24
C THR A 69 2.09 6.30 -14.55
N GLU A 70 1.08 5.44 -14.39
CA GLU A 70 -0.17 5.78 -13.67
C GLU A 70 -0.01 5.81 -12.14
N LEU A 71 1.02 5.16 -11.59
CA LEU A 71 1.27 5.10 -10.14
C LEU A 71 2.04 6.30 -9.58
N VAL A 72 2.44 7.26 -10.42
CA VAL A 72 3.15 8.45 -9.94
C VAL A 72 2.14 9.43 -9.33
N SER A 73 1.62 9.08 -8.16
CA SER A 73 1.38 10.11 -7.13
C SER A 73 2.64 10.96 -7.07
N GLN A 74 2.52 12.29 -7.12
CA GLN A 74 3.69 13.17 -7.07
C GLN A 74 4.57 12.73 -5.90
N TYR A 75 5.78 12.23 -6.19
CA TYR A 75 6.64 11.70 -5.15
C TYR A 75 6.82 12.74 -4.03
N VAL A 76 6.40 12.37 -2.83
CA VAL A 76 6.60 13.16 -1.61
C VAL A 76 7.56 12.39 -0.72
N ALA A 77 8.69 13.03 -0.41
CA ALA A 77 9.72 12.44 0.44
C ALA A 77 9.22 12.27 1.90
N PRO A 78 9.77 11.28 2.63
CA PRO A 78 9.61 11.16 4.07
C PRO A 78 9.91 12.45 4.83
N ARG A 79 9.09 12.75 5.84
CA ARG A 79 9.14 13.99 6.63
C ARG A 79 9.85 13.81 7.96
N ASN A 80 9.98 12.57 8.44
CA ASN A 80 10.58 12.23 9.72
C ASN A 80 11.27 10.83 9.65
N SER A 81 11.99 10.48 10.71
CA SER A 81 12.76 9.23 10.78
C SER A 81 11.90 7.95 10.73
N ILE A 82 10.66 8.01 11.24
CA ILE A 82 9.73 6.87 11.18
C ILE A 82 9.32 6.63 9.72
N GLU A 83 8.90 7.68 9.01
CA GLU A 83 8.53 7.61 7.60
C GLU A 83 9.72 7.18 6.73
N GLU A 84 10.94 7.64 7.03
CA GLU A 84 12.15 7.23 6.32
C GLU A 84 12.41 5.73 6.45
N ALA A 85 12.31 5.21 7.67
CA ALA A 85 12.48 3.78 7.94
C ALA A 85 11.37 2.95 7.29
N LEU A 86 10.11 3.40 7.34
CA LEU A 86 8.99 2.74 6.69
C LEU A 86 9.16 2.71 5.16
N ALA A 87 9.50 3.84 4.54
CA ALA A 87 9.74 3.95 3.10
C ALA A 87 10.85 3.00 2.64
N LYS A 88 11.93 2.90 3.41
CA LYS A 88 13.02 1.97 3.14
C LYS A 88 12.57 0.51 3.23
N LEU A 89 11.84 0.14 4.28
CA LEU A 89 11.33 -1.22 4.44
C LEU A 89 10.39 -1.61 3.30
N TRP A 90 9.53 -0.69 2.87
CA TRP A 90 8.61 -0.91 1.75
C TRP A 90 9.37 -1.07 0.43
N ALA A 91 10.31 -0.18 0.13
CA ALA A 91 11.16 -0.27 -1.05
C ALA A 91 11.88 -1.62 -1.14
N GLU A 92 12.45 -2.09 -0.02
CA GLU A 92 13.13 -3.38 0.05
C GLU A 92 12.21 -4.60 -0.13
N VAL A 93 10.96 -4.53 0.34
CA VAL A 93 10.00 -5.64 0.19
C VAL A 93 9.35 -5.65 -1.20
N LEU A 94 9.03 -4.47 -1.72
CA LEU A 94 8.40 -4.30 -3.04
C LEU A 94 9.40 -4.41 -4.20
N GLY A 95 10.71 -4.30 -3.91
CA GLY A 95 11.76 -4.30 -4.94
C GLY A 95 11.79 -3.00 -5.74
N LEU A 96 11.49 -1.87 -5.10
CA LEU A 96 11.45 -0.54 -5.70
C LEU A 96 12.69 0.28 -5.28
N GLU A 97 13.12 1.21 -6.13
CA GLU A 97 14.23 2.12 -5.79
C GLU A 97 13.81 3.14 -4.73
N GLN A 98 12.57 3.60 -4.80
CA GLN A 98 12.03 4.65 -3.94
C GLN A 98 10.52 4.48 -3.75
N VAL A 99 10.03 4.89 -2.58
CA VAL A 99 8.62 4.90 -2.20
C VAL A 99 8.32 6.26 -1.55
N GLY A 100 7.33 6.98 -2.06
CA GLY A 100 6.81 8.21 -1.49
C GLY A 100 5.83 7.97 -0.35
N ILE A 101 5.64 8.96 0.51
CA ILE A 101 4.80 8.79 1.72
C ILE A 101 3.30 8.63 1.44
N HIS A 102 2.86 9.05 0.26
CA HIS A 102 1.48 8.97 -0.21
C HIS A 102 1.26 7.83 -1.21
N ASP A 103 2.28 7.02 -1.46
CA ASP A 103 2.13 5.86 -2.35
C ASP A 103 1.38 4.76 -1.60
N ASP A 104 0.33 4.25 -2.23
CA ASP A 104 -0.47 3.16 -1.68
C ASP A 104 0.26 1.83 -1.87
N PHE A 105 0.43 1.07 -0.78
CA PHE A 105 1.15 -0.20 -0.75
C PHE A 105 0.63 -1.18 -1.81
N PHE A 106 -0.68 -1.28 -1.97
CA PHE A 106 -1.33 -2.23 -2.86
C PHE A 106 -1.28 -1.75 -4.30
N GLU A 107 -1.36 -0.44 -4.52
CA GLU A 107 -1.16 0.15 -5.84
C GLU A 107 0.28 -0.08 -6.33
N LEU A 108 1.28 0.05 -5.45
CA LEU A 108 2.69 -0.27 -5.73
C LEU A 108 2.96 -1.76 -5.98
N GLY A 109 2.02 -2.65 -5.65
CA GLY A 109 2.15 -4.09 -5.86
C GLY A 109 2.25 -4.96 -4.64
N GLY A 110 2.06 -4.36 -3.48
CA GLY A 110 1.80 -5.06 -2.26
C GLY A 110 0.62 -6.03 -2.38
N HIS A 111 0.76 -7.17 -1.74
CA HIS A 111 -0.31 -8.14 -1.53
C HIS A 111 -0.13 -8.78 -0.15
N SER A 112 -1.06 -9.63 0.30
CA SER A 112 -1.10 -10.11 1.69
C SER A 112 0.20 -10.75 2.19
N LEU A 113 0.91 -11.51 1.34
CA LEU A 113 2.21 -12.08 1.68
C LEU A 113 3.29 -10.99 1.84
N LEU A 114 3.38 -10.01 0.93
CA LEU A 114 4.32 -8.89 1.07
C LEU A 114 3.97 -8.01 2.27
N ALA A 115 2.68 -7.78 2.52
CA ALA A 115 2.20 -7.04 3.68
C ALA A 115 2.62 -7.73 4.99
N THR A 116 2.50 -9.06 5.05
CA THR A 116 2.96 -9.85 6.21
C THR A 116 4.47 -9.75 6.39
N GLN A 117 5.24 -9.77 5.30
CA GLN A 117 6.70 -9.58 5.35
C GLN A 117 7.08 -8.17 5.84
N VAL A 118 6.41 -7.13 5.33
CA VAL A 118 6.60 -5.74 5.81
C VAL A 118 6.29 -5.65 7.29
N MET A 119 5.15 -6.18 7.74
CA MET A 119 4.78 -6.13 9.16
C MET A 119 5.81 -6.83 10.06
N ALA A 120 6.32 -7.98 9.63
CA ALA A 120 7.38 -8.68 10.35
C ALA A 120 8.68 -7.85 10.43
N ARG A 121 9.04 -7.12 9.37
CA ARG A 121 10.20 -6.24 9.38
C ARG A 121 10.00 -4.99 10.23
N ILE A 122 8.80 -4.39 10.21
CA ILE A 122 8.43 -3.27 11.10
C ILE A 122 8.59 -3.70 12.56
N ARG A 123 8.07 -4.88 12.91
CA ARG A 123 8.22 -5.44 14.26
C ARG A 123 9.69 -5.56 14.68
N LEU A 124 10.55 -6.04 13.80
CA LEU A 124 11.98 -6.15 14.10
C LEU A 124 12.71 -4.80 14.15
N ALA A 125 12.30 -3.83 13.33
CA ALA A 125 12.96 -2.53 13.23
C ALA A 125 12.61 -1.59 14.39
N PHE A 126 11.38 -1.66 14.90
CA PHE A 126 10.87 -0.74 15.93
C PHE A 126 10.55 -1.42 17.26
N ASP A 127 10.67 -2.74 17.35
CA ASP A 127 10.32 -3.55 18.53
C ASP A 127 8.87 -3.34 19.00
N ILE A 128 7.95 -3.23 18.04
CA ILE A 128 6.51 -3.06 18.26
C ILE A 128 5.73 -4.18 17.58
N ASP A 129 4.55 -4.53 18.11
CA ASP A 129 3.65 -5.45 17.44
C ASP A 129 2.42 -4.71 16.93
N LEU A 130 2.24 -4.70 15.61
CA LEU A 130 1.12 -4.05 14.95
C LEU A 130 0.34 -5.09 14.14
N PRO A 131 -1.01 -5.12 14.26
CA PRO A 131 -1.80 -6.05 13.48
C PRO A 131 -1.77 -5.67 12.00
N LEU A 132 -1.82 -6.67 11.13
CA LEU A 132 -1.89 -6.48 9.66
C LEU A 132 -3.06 -5.57 9.24
N SER A 133 -4.12 -5.51 10.05
CA SER A 133 -5.26 -4.62 9.83
C SER A 133 -4.88 -3.14 9.82
N VAL A 134 -3.77 -2.73 10.43
CA VAL A 134 -3.25 -1.36 10.32
C VAL A 134 -2.91 -1.07 8.87
N LEU A 135 -2.02 -1.85 8.26
CA LEU A 135 -1.61 -1.68 6.87
C LEU A 135 -2.80 -1.73 5.89
N LEU A 136 -3.77 -2.61 6.13
CA LEU A 136 -4.97 -2.70 5.29
C LEU A 136 -5.86 -1.45 5.38
N ARG A 137 -5.90 -0.77 6.53
CA ARG A 137 -6.74 0.43 6.75
C ARG A 137 -6.02 1.73 6.45
N THR A 138 -4.69 1.75 6.57
CA THR A 138 -3.83 2.89 6.32
C THR A 138 -2.75 2.48 5.31
N PRO A 139 -3.13 2.30 4.03
CA PRO A 139 -2.28 1.71 3.01
C PRO A 139 -1.17 2.64 2.51
N THR A 140 -0.99 3.83 3.10
CA THR A 140 0.13 4.74 2.82
C THR A 140 1.02 4.93 4.04
N ILE A 141 2.28 5.28 3.83
CA ILE A 141 3.23 5.54 4.91
C ILE A 141 2.77 6.72 5.78
N ALA A 142 2.26 7.79 5.15
CA ALA A 142 1.77 8.98 5.86
C ALA A 142 0.61 8.65 6.81
N GLU A 143 -0.26 7.70 6.43
CA GLU A 143 -1.40 7.26 7.27
C GLU A 143 -1.00 6.20 8.30
N MET A 144 -0.01 5.35 8.00
CA MET A 144 0.49 4.32 8.92
C MET A 144 1.40 4.89 10.02
N SER A 145 2.19 5.92 9.71
CA SER A 145 3.21 6.47 10.61
C SER A 145 2.67 6.83 12.01
N PRO A 146 1.47 7.44 12.17
CA PRO A 146 0.93 7.74 13.50
C PRO A 146 0.68 6.50 14.36
N ALA A 147 0.21 5.39 13.77
CA ALA A 147 -0.02 4.15 14.51
C ALA A 147 1.29 3.47 14.93
N VAL A 148 2.35 3.64 14.13
CA VAL A 148 3.70 3.19 14.48
C VAL A 148 4.25 4.02 15.64
N GLU A 149 4.09 5.34 15.58
CA GLU A 149 4.53 6.26 16.64
C GLU A 149 3.82 5.98 17.98
N GLU A 150 2.50 5.78 17.96
CA GLU A 150 1.70 5.41 19.13
C GLU A 150 2.18 4.08 19.73
N ALA A 151 2.40 3.05 18.92
CA ALA A 151 2.87 1.75 19.40
C ALA A 151 4.30 1.79 19.97
N ILE A 152 5.18 2.65 19.43
CA ILE A 152 6.52 2.89 20.00
C ILE A 152 6.40 3.57 21.36
N PHE A 153 5.49 4.53 21.49
CA PHE A 153 5.28 5.22 22.76
C PHE A 153 4.74 4.27 23.83
N ASP A 154 3.76 3.43 23.48
CA ASP A 154 3.17 2.43 24.37
C ASP A 154 4.21 1.39 24.86
N SER A 155 5.12 0.97 23.98
CA SER A 155 6.17 0.01 24.35
C SER A 155 7.15 0.60 25.38
N ILE A 156 7.46 1.90 25.29
CA ILE A 156 8.30 2.62 26.26
C ILE A 156 7.57 2.79 27.60
N GLN A 157 6.27 3.10 27.60
CA GLN A 157 5.50 3.26 28.85
C GLN A 157 5.31 1.94 29.61
N GLY A 158 5.03 0.84 28.90
CA GLY A 158 4.89 -0.48 29.51
C GLY A 158 6.17 -0.98 30.19
N LEU A 159 7.34 -0.61 29.65
CA LEU A 159 8.64 -0.87 30.29
C LEU A 159 8.75 -0.16 31.64
N SER A 160 8.32 1.12 31.74
CA SER A 160 8.42 1.89 32.99
C SER A 160 7.55 1.35 34.13
N GLU A 161 6.36 0.81 33.84
CA GLU A 161 5.51 0.17 34.84
C GLU A 161 6.10 -1.18 35.30
N SER A 162 6.64 -1.97 34.36
CA SER A 162 7.27 -3.25 34.66
C SER A 162 8.59 -3.12 35.45
N GLU A 163 9.39 -2.09 35.16
CA GLU A 163 10.61 -1.77 35.90
C GLU A 163 10.30 -1.28 37.32
N ALA A 164 9.23 -0.49 37.50
CA ALA A 164 8.76 -0.05 38.81
C ALA A 164 8.24 -1.22 39.66
N GLU A 165 7.49 -2.17 39.08
CA GLU A 165 7.05 -3.38 39.79
C GLU A 165 8.23 -4.30 40.18
N CYS A 166 9.22 -4.44 39.29
CA CYS A 166 10.42 -5.22 39.58
C CYS A 166 11.24 -4.62 40.73
N LEU A 167 11.41 -3.30 40.77
CA LEU A 167 12.11 -2.60 41.85
C LEU A 167 11.36 -2.69 43.20
N LEU A 168 10.02 -2.66 43.18
CA LEU A 168 9.20 -2.80 44.40
C LEU A 168 9.14 -4.24 44.95
N GLN A 169 9.49 -5.25 44.15
CA GLN A 169 9.57 -6.65 44.59
C GLN A 169 10.91 -6.99 45.26
N VAL A 170 12.02 -6.30 44.91
CA VAL A 170 13.34 -6.54 45.50
C VAL A 170 13.48 -6.00 46.93
N GLU A 171 12.67 -5.02 47.34
CA GLU A 171 12.70 -4.45 48.70
C GLU A 171 11.88 -5.26 49.74
N ARG A 172 11.30 -6.41 49.36
CA ARG A 172 10.45 -7.23 50.25
C ARG A 172 11.07 -8.55 50.75
N ASP A 173 12.33 -8.84 50.41
CA ASP A 173 13.11 -9.96 50.97
C ASP A 173 14.16 -9.48 51.98
#